data_AF-A0A3D3PAF9-F1
#
_entry.id   AF-A0A3D3PAF9-F1
#
_cell.length_a   1.000
_cell.length_b   1.000
_cell.length_c   1.000
_cell.angle_alpha   90.00
_cell.angle_beta   90.00
_cell.angle_gamma   90.00
#
_symmetry.space_group_name_H-M   'P 1'
#
loop_
_entity.id
_entity.type
_entity.pdbx_description
1 polymer ?
#
loop_
_entity_poly.entity_id
_entity_poly.type
_entity_poly.pdbx_seq_one_letter_code
_entity_poly.pdbx_strand_id
1 'polypeptide(L)'
;NTLLEVLKKEKPTHMAVVFDTEAPTERHTDFADYKAHRESMPEDLSRALPYVVKLIEGFNIPVITSDGFEADDIIGTLAKKAEQAGFTVYCMTPDKDFAQLVSENIFIYKPARMGNDMEILGVPEVLAKWEIDNVEQVVDILGLWGDAVDN
;
A
#
# COMPACT_ATOMS: atom_id res chain seq x y z
N ASN A 1 -18.45 3.69 -1.82
CA ASN A 1 -18.53 3.91 -0.35
C ASN A 1 -17.54 3.05 0.44
N THR A 2 -16.35 2.77 -0.10
CA THR A 2 -15.42 1.78 0.49
C THR A 2 -14.92 2.16 1.88
N LEU A 3 -14.52 3.42 2.11
CA LEU A 3 -14.05 3.88 3.43
C LEU A 3 -15.10 3.66 4.54
N LEU A 4 -16.35 4.05 4.27
CA LEU A 4 -17.46 3.86 5.23
C LEU A 4 -17.74 2.40 5.51
N GLU A 5 -17.61 1.53 4.51
CA GLU A 5 -17.78 0.09 4.69
C GLU A 5 -16.69 -0.50 5.57
N VAL A 6 -15.43 -0.15 5.33
CA VAL A 6 -14.29 -0.60 6.14
C VAL A 6 -14.44 -0.13 7.59
N LEU A 7 -14.74 1.15 7.81
CA LEU A 7 -14.94 1.69 9.17
C LEU A 7 -16.08 0.99 9.92
N LYS A 8 -17.17 0.64 9.23
CA LYS A 8 -18.33 -0.03 9.84
C LYS A 8 -18.11 -1.51 10.11
N LYS A 9 -17.48 -2.22 9.17
CA LYS A 9 -17.26 -3.67 9.23
C LYS A 9 -16.09 -4.01 10.15
N GLU A 10 -14.93 -3.41 9.89
CA GLU A 10 -13.68 -3.78 10.54
C GLU A 10 -13.44 -3.06 11.87
N LYS A 11 -14.07 -1.89 12.07
CA LYS A 11 -13.98 -1.08 13.31
C LYS A 11 -12.54 -0.94 13.84
N PRO A 12 -11.60 -0.45 13.03
CA PRO A 12 -10.20 -0.36 13.43
C PRO A 12 -10.02 0.63 14.59
N THR A 13 -9.07 0.33 15.47
CA THR A 13 -8.71 1.22 16.59
C THR A 13 -7.90 2.43 16.13
N HIS A 14 -7.12 2.26 15.06
CA HIS A 14 -6.27 3.28 14.45
C HIS A 14 -6.36 3.15 12.92
N MET A 15 -6.31 4.27 12.21
CA MET A 15 -6.29 4.32 10.75
C MET A 15 -5.45 5.52 10.31
N ALA A 16 -4.75 5.39 9.20
CA ALA A 16 -4.10 6.49 8.50
C ALA A 16 -4.24 6.27 6.99
N VAL A 17 -4.20 7.35 6.22
CA VAL A 17 -4.09 7.30 4.76
C VAL A 17 -2.77 7.94 4.36
N VAL A 18 -2.07 7.31 3.42
CA VAL A 18 -0.79 7.81 2.91
C VAL A 18 -0.96 8.19 1.45
N PHE A 19 -0.38 9.33 1.06
CA PHE A 19 -0.29 9.74 -0.34
C PHE A 19 1.16 9.98 -0.74
N ASP A 20 1.46 9.71 -2.01
CA ASP A 20 2.69 10.15 -2.65
C ASP A 20 2.74 11.68 -2.76
N THR A 21 3.96 12.20 -2.89
CA THR A 21 4.21 13.61 -3.16
C THR A 21 4.76 13.78 -4.57
N GLU A 22 4.80 15.01 -5.08
CA GLU A 22 5.46 15.31 -6.37
C GLU A 22 6.99 15.34 -6.26
N ALA A 23 7.54 15.25 -5.04
CA ALA A 23 8.97 15.28 -4.82
C ALA A 23 9.62 13.97 -5.33
N PRO A 24 10.77 14.05 -6.02
CA PRO A 24 11.49 12.86 -6.43
C PRO A 24 11.92 12.04 -5.21
N THR A 25 11.86 10.72 -5.34
CA THR A 25 12.31 9.77 -4.31
C THR A 25 13.71 9.25 -4.62
N GLU A 26 14.35 8.55 -3.66
CA GLU A 26 15.68 7.96 -3.86
C GLU A 26 15.72 7.02 -5.09
N ARG A 27 14.63 6.29 -5.38
CA ARG A 27 14.54 5.41 -6.56
C ARG A 27 14.68 6.18 -7.88
N HIS A 28 14.18 7.42 -7.93
CA HIS A 28 14.34 8.30 -9.09
C HIS A 28 15.77 8.84 -9.23
N THR A 29 16.50 8.98 -8.12
CA THR A 29 17.90 9.42 -8.15
C THR A 29 18.85 8.29 -8.53
N ASP A 30 18.55 7.06 -8.10
CA ASP A 30 19.38 5.89 -8.36
C ASP A 30 19.16 5.30 -9.77
N PHE A 31 17.94 5.39 -10.29
CA PHE A 31 17.60 4.93 -11.63
C PHE A 31 16.75 5.97 -12.38
N ALA A 32 17.37 6.65 -13.35
CA ALA A 32 16.75 7.77 -14.07
C ALA A 32 15.51 7.38 -14.90
N ASP A 33 15.43 6.12 -15.34
CA ASP A 33 14.30 5.62 -16.12
C ASP A 33 13.20 4.97 -15.26
N TYR A 34 13.30 5.07 -13.92
CA TYR A 34 12.31 4.55 -12.98
C TYR A 34 10.94 5.21 -13.22
N LYS A 35 9.90 4.39 -13.43
CA LYS A 35 8.53 4.84 -13.76
C LYS A 35 8.43 5.80 -14.94
N ALA A 36 9.45 5.90 -15.80
CA ALA A 36 9.48 6.87 -16.90
C ALA A 36 8.36 6.66 -17.94
N HIS A 37 7.82 5.45 -18.04
CA HIS A 37 6.72 5.11 -18.94
C HIS A 37 5.33 5.29 -18.31
N ARG A 38 5.22 5.61 -17.02
CA ARG A 38 3.91 5.84 -16.38
C ARG A 38 3.30 7.14 -16.89
N GLU A 39 2.05 7.07 -17.30
CA GLU A 39 1.29 8.26 -17.68
C GLU A 39 1.07 9.16 -16.45
N SER A 40 1.20 10.47 -16.65
CA SER A 40 0.87 11.45 -15.62
C SER A 40 -0.60 11.32 -15.21
N MET A 41 -0.88 11.53 -13.93
CA MET A 41 -2.25 11.56 -13.44
C MET A 41 -3.13 12.54 -14.25
N PRO A 42 -4.33 12.13 -14.70
CA PRO A 42 -5.24 13.02 -15.43
C PRO A 42 -5.56 14.29 -14.64
N GLU A 43 -5.64 15.43 -15.32
CA GLU A 43 -5.82 16.75 -14.69
C GLU A 43 -7.09 16.81 -13.81
N ASP A 44 -8.19 16.23 -14.28
CA ASP A 44 -9.45 16.20 -13.53
C ASP A 44 -9.32 15.41 -12.22
N LEU A 45 -8.50 14.35 -12.21
CA LEU A 45 -8.22 13.58 -10.99
C LEU A 45 -7.31 14.37 -10.04
N SER A 46 -6.29 15.05 -10.59
CA SER A 46 -5.41 15.94 -9.82
C SER A 46 -6.20 17.04 -9.11
N ARG A 47 -7.11 17.70 -9.81
CA ARG A 47 -8.02 18.72 -9.24
C ARG A 47 -8.95 18.17 -8.15
N ALA A 48 -9.24 16.87 -8.17
CA ALA A 48 -10.09 16.22 -7.18
C ALA A 48 -9.34 15.83 -5.89
N LEU A 49 -8.02 15.59 -5.95
CA LEU A 49 -7.22 15.12 -4.81
C LEU A 49 -7.37 16.01 -3.55
N PRO A 50 -7.32 17.35 -3.62
CA PRO A 50 -7.48 18.18 -2.42
C PRO A 50 -8.82 17.98 -1.71
N TYR A 51 -9.88 17.63 -2.46
CA TYR A 51 -11.18 17.32 -1.87
C TYR A 51 -11.22 15.93 -1.24
N VAL A 52 -10.49 14.96 -1.82
CA VAL A 52 -10.32 13.63 -1.22
C VAL A 52 -9.59 13.75 0.12
N VAL A 53 -8.51 14.53 0.18
CA VAL A 53 -7.77 14.80 1.43
C VAL A 53 -8.69 15.42 2.47
N LYS A 54 -9.40 16.51 2.13
CA LYS A 54 -10.36 17.16 3.04
C LYS A 54 -11.45 16.22 3.54
N LEU A 55 -11.92 15.29 2.69
CA LEU A 55 -12.91 14.31 3.08
C LEU A 55 -12.35 13.36 4.14
N ILE A 56 -11.14 12.82 3.91
CA ILE A 56 -10.45 11.91 4.84
C ILE A 56 -10.19 12.60 6.19
N GLU A 57 -9.67 13.81 6.15
CA GLU A 57 -9.45 14.64 7.35
C GLU A 57 -10.77 14.91 8.09
N GLY A 58 -11.87 15.11 7.36
CA GLY A 58 -13.22 15.25 7.92
C GLY A 58 -13.73 14.02 8.67
N PHE A 59 -13.17 12.83 8.42
CA PHE A 59 -13.40 11.61 9.22
C PHE A 59 -12.45 11.51 10.43
N ASN A 60 -11.64 12.53 10.70
CA ASN A 60 -10.55 12.53 11.68
C ASN A 60 -9.52 11.43 11.42
N ILE A 61 -9.30 11.07 10.15
CA ILE A 61 -8.24 10.14 9.76
C ILE A 61 -7.02 10.96 9.35
N PRO A 62 -5.85 10.73 9.97
CA PRO A 62 -4.62 11.42 9.59
C PRO A 62 -4.23 11.06 8.16
N VAL A 63 -3.90 12.09 7.38
CA VAL A 63 -3.27 11.98 6.07
C VAL A 63 -1.78 12.21 6.24
N ILE A 64 -0.96 11.25 5.80
CA ILE A 64 0.48 11.25 5.98
C ILE A 64 1.14 11.33 4.59
N THR A 65 2.11 12.21 4.46
CA THR A 65 2.98 12.33 3.29
C THR A 65 4.40 12.59 3.77
N SER A 66 5.40 12.24 2.97
CA SER A 66 6.80 12.58 3.24
C SER A 66 7.53 12.76 1.93
N ASP A 67 8.08 13.96 1.70
CA ASP A 67 8.94 14.21 0.54
C ASP A 67 10.15 13.25 0.58
N GLY A 68 10.57 12.78 -0.59
CA GLY A 68 11.70 11.85 -0.74
C GLY A 68 11.36 10.37 -0.54
N PHE A 69 10.15 10.04 -0.07
CA PHE A 69 9.69 8.66 0.12
C PHE A 69 8.40 8.39 -0.65
N GLU A 70 8.24 7.17 -1.13
CA GLU A 70 7.00 6.72 -1.74
C GLU A 70 5.98 6.30 -0.66
N ALA A 71 4.71 6.27 -1.02
CA ALA A 71 3.65 5.86 -0.11
C ALA A 71 3.86 4.42 0.40
N ASP A 72 4.42 3.53 -0.43
CA ASP A 72 4.77 2.16 -0.04
C ASP A 72 5.81 2.12 1.09
N ASP A 73 6.87 2.92 0.99
CA ASP A 73 7.94 3.04 1.98
C ASP A 73 7.39 3.51 3.33
N ILE A 74 6.51 4.52 3.31
CA ILE A 74 5.87 5.07 4.51
C ILE A 74 4.94 4.02 5.14
N ILE A 75 4.07 3.39 4.35
CA ILE A 75 3.13 2.38 4.87
C ILE A 75 3.92 1.19 5.42
N GLY A 76 4.93 0.70 4.72
CA GLY A 76 5.78 -0.41 5.16
C GLY A 76 6.49 -0.10 6.48
N THR A 77 7.05 1.12 6.60
CA THR A 77 7.68 1.59 7.83
C THR A 77 6.68 1.64 9.01
N LEU A 78 5.48 2.19 8.78
CA LEU A 78 4.44 2.26 9.82
C LEU A 78 3.93 0.87 10.21
N ALA A 79 3.76 -0.03 9.23
CA ALA A 79 3.31 -1.39 9.47
C ALA A 79 4.28 -2.17 10.36
N LYS A 80 5.58 -2.12 10.06
CA LYS A 80 6.61 -2.78 10.88
C LYS A 80 6.72 -2.17 12.28
N LYS A 81 6.61 -0.85 12.42
CA LYS A 81 6.59 -0.20 13.75
C LYS A 81 5.37 -0.59 14.57
N ALA A 82 4.20 -0.66 13.94
CA ALA A 82 2.95 -1.05 14.62
C ALA A 82 2.97 -2.53 15.02
N GLU A 83 3.45 -3.41 14.15
CA GLU A 83 3.68 -4.83 14.46
C GLU A 83 4.58 -4.99 15.69
N GLN A 84 5.72 -4.29 15.74
CA GLN A 84 6.64 -4.32 16.88
C GLN A 84 6.01 -3.78 18.17
N ALA A 85 5.04 -2.88 18.06
CA ALA A 85 4.26 -2.38 19.18
C ALA A 85 3.09 -3.31 19.57
N GLY A 86 2.95 -4.48 18.93
CA GLY A 86 1.95 -5.50 19.24
C GLY A 86 0.59 -5.30 18.56
N PHE A 87 0.52 -4.48 17.51
CA PHE A 87 -0.71 -4.29 16.74
C PHE A 87 -0.81 -5.27 15.57
N THR A 88 -2.04 -5.70 15.29
CA THR A 88 -2.40 -6.31 14.01
C THR A 88 -2.62 -5.20 12.97
N VAL A 89 -1.96 -5.32 11.82
CA VAL A 89 -1.93 -4.31 10.77
C VAL A 89 -2.53 -4.86 9.48
N TYR A 90 -3.41 -4.06 8.86
CA TYR A 90 -3.97 -4.35 7.56
C TYR A 90 -3.54 -3.26 6.56
N CYS A 91 -2.67 -3.61 5.62
CA CYS A 91 -2.24 -2.74 4.53
C CYS A 91 -3.28 -2.80 3.41
N MET A 92 -4.09 -1.75 3.27
CA MET A 92 -5.14 -1.68 2.26
C MET A 92 -4.59 -1.18 0.92
N THR A 93 -4.13 -2.11 0.08
CA THR A 93 -3.49 -1.78 -1.21
C THR A 93 -3.72 -2.89 -2.25
N PRO A 94 -3.88 -2.54 -3.55
CA PRO A 94 -3.87 -3.55 -4.61
C PRO A 94 -2.45 -4.05 -4.94
N ASP A 95 -1.43 -3.31 -4.51
CA ASP A 95 -0.02 -3.55 -4.83
C ASP A 95 0.45 -4.92 -4.33
N LYS A 96 1.09 -5.67 -5.22
CA LYS A 96 1.60 -7.01 -4.95
C LYS A 96 2.87 -6.94 -4.10
N ASP A 97 3.62 -5.84 -4.16
CA ASP A 97 4.95 -5.73 -3.55
C ASP A 97 4.86 -5.75 -2.03
N PHE A 98 3.71 -5.33 -1.48
CA PHE A 98 3.40 -5.46 -0.06
C PHE A 98 3.39 -6.91 0.45
N ALA A 99 3.34 -7.91 -0.43
CA ALA A 99 3.46 -9.31 -0.04
C ALA A 99 4.77 -9.56 0.72
N GLN A 100 5.86 -8.83 0.41
CA GLN A 100 7.14 -8.94 1.11
C GLN A 100 7.08 -8.53 2.59
N LEU A 101 6.07 -7.72 2.97
CA LEU A 101 5.91 -7.21 4.34
C LEU A 101 5.09 -8.14 5.24
N VAL A 102 4.34 -9.07 4.63
CA VAL A 102 3.38 -9.95 5.30
C VAL A 102 4.07 -10.80 6.37
N SER A 103 3.41 -10.93 7.50
CA SER A 103 3.91 -11.63 8.68
C SER A 103 2.73 -12.17 9.49
N GLU A 104 2.98 -12.67 10.70
CA GLU A 104 1.92 -13.10 11.62
C GLU A 104 0.93 -11.96 11.95
N ASN A 105 1.41 -10.71 11.99
CA ASN A 105 0.62 -9.54 12.39
C ASN A 105 0.39 -8.52 11.28
N ILE A 106 0.95 -8.72 10.08
CA ILE A 106 0.78 -7.81 8.93
C ILE A 106 0.09 -8.55 7.79
N PHE A 107 -1.04 -8.00 7.35
CA PHE A 107 -1.89 -8.57 6.31
C PHE A 107 -2.08 -7.57 5.17
N ILE A 108 -2.24 -8.05 3.94
CA ILE A 108 -2.74 -7.22 2.84
C ILE A 108 -4.27 -7.33 2.84
N TYR A 109 -4.95 -6.18 2.77
CA TYR A 109 -6.40 -6.10 2.72
C TYR A 109 -6.85 -5.54 1.37
N LYS A 110 -7.62 -6.33 0.62
CA LYS A 110 -8.22 -5.90 -0.64
C LYS A 110 -9.74 -5.82 -0.45
N PRO A 111 -10.33 -4.60 -0.51
CA PRO A 111 -11.76 -4.45 -0.34
C PRO A 111 -12.52 -5.14 -1.47
N ALA A 112 -13.72 -5.61 -1.17
CA ALA A 112 -14.64 -6.16 -2.16
C ALA A 112 -14.81 -5.20 -3.36
N ARG A 113 -14.62 -5.71 -4.58
CA ARG A 113 -14.82 -4.99 -5.84
C ARG A 113 -15.68 -5.81 -6.79
N MET A 114 -16.65 -5.16 -7.44
CA MET A 114 -17.41 -5.68 -8.59
C MET A 114 -18.00 -7.09 -8.39
N GLY A 115 -18.53 -7.39 -7.20
CA GLY A 115 -19.19 -8.67 -6.90
C GLY A 115 -18.26 -9.75 -6.32
N ASN A 116 -16.95 -9.49 -6.21
CA ASN A 116 -16.03 -10.35 -5.48
C ASN A 116 -16.04 -10.02 -3.99
N ASP A 117 -15.79 -11.05 -3.18
CA ASP A 117 -15.61 -10.92 -1.75
C ASP A 117 -14.32 -10.16 -1.41
N MET A 118 -14.27 -9.67 -0.17
CA MET A 118 -13.07 -9.11 0.42
C MET A 118 -11.96 -10.17 0.50
N GLU A 119 -10.75 -9.81 0.12
CA GLU A 119 -9.59 -10.70 0.16
C GLU A 119 -8.60 -10.18 1.23
N ILE A 120 -8.20 -11.06 2.14
CA ILE A 120 -7.15 -10.82 3.12
C ILE A 120 -6.03 -11.80 2.83
N LEU A 121 -4.81 -11.30 2.63
CA LEU A 121 -3.64 -12.12 2.41
C LEU A 121 -2.74 -12.05 3.64
N GLY A 122 -2.67 -13.15 4.37
CA GLY A 122 -1.66 -13.41 5.39
C GLY A 122 -0.56 -14.32 4.84
N VAL A 123 0.26 -14.87 5.73
CA VAL A 123 1.38 -15.74 5.35
C VAL A 123 0.93 -16.91 4.46
N PRO A 124 -0.08 -17.73 4.84
CA PRO A 124 -0.46 -18.89 4.03
C PRO A 124 -0.91 -18.52 2.62
N GLU A 125 -1.67 -17.44 2.49
CA GLU A 125 -2.18 -16.98 1.19
C GLU A 125 -1.05 -16.43 0.31
N VAL A 126 -0.08 -15.72 0.89
CA VAL A 126 1.10 -15.24 0.16
C VAL A 126 1.95 -16.42 -0.31
N LEU A 127 2.27 -17.37 0.56
CA LEU A 127 3.06 -18.55 0.20
C LEU A 127 2.41 -19.33 -0.95
N ALA A 128 1.11 -19.57 -0.87
CA ALA A 128 0.36 -20.27 -1.92
C ALA A 128 0.31 -19.47 -3.23
N LYS A 129 0.11 -18.14 -3.16
CA LYS A 129 -0.02 -17.27 -4.33
C LYS A 129 1.28 -17.11 -5.10
N TRP A 130 2.41 -17.07 -4.40
CA TRP A 130 3.73 -16.89 -4.99
C TRP A 130 4.47 -18.21 -5.21
N GLU A 131 3.88 -19.34 -4.79
CA GLU A 131 4.47 -20.68 -4.88
C GLU A 131 5.85 -20.76 -4.18
N ILE A 132 5.92 -20.21 -2.96
CA ILE A 132 7.13 -20.11 -2.13
C ILE A 132 6.95 -20.71 -0.74
N ASP A 133 8.06 -21.00 -0.06
CA ASP A 133 8.07 -21.57 1.29
C ASP A 133 8.21 -20.50 2.39
N ASN A 134 8.78 -19.34 2.07
CA ASN A 134 8.96 -18.20 2.97
C ASN A 134 8.62 -16.88 2.26
N VAL A 135 7.91 -15.98 2.96
CA VAL A 135 7.53 -14.65 2.46
C VAL A 135 8.74 -13.81 2.01
N GLU A 136 9.90 -13.98 2.65
CA GLU A 136 11.12 -13.26 2.25
C GLU A 136 11.53 -13.54 0.78
N GLN A 137 11.15 -14.70 0.23
CA GLN A 137 11.44 -15.06 -1.16
C GLN A 137 10.66 -14.21 -2.18
N VAL A 138 9.64 -13.44 -1.75
CA VAL A 138 8.98 -12.45 -2.62
C VAL A 138 10.01 -11.42 -3.11
N VAL A 139 10.93 -11.00 -2.25
CA VAL A 139 11.97 -10.03 -2.61
C VAL A 139 12.91 -10.61 -3.66
N ASP A 140 13.32 -11.88 -3.49
CA ASP A 140 14.17 -12.58 -4.47
C ASP A 140 13.47 -12.70 -5.83
N ILE A 141 12.19 -13.08 -5.83
CA ILE A 141 11.40 -13.20 -7.07
C ILE A 141 11.29 -11.86 -7.78
N LEU A 142 10.93 -10.80 -7.06
CA LEU A 142 10.83 -9.45 -7.64
C LEU A 142 12.18 -8.98 -8.17
N GLY A 143 13.27 -9.24 -7.45
CA GLY A 143 14.63 -8.91 -7.91
C GLY A 143 15.06 -9.69 -9.16
N LEU A 144 14.60 -10.93 -9.33
CA LEU A 144 14.93 -11.77 -10.50
C LEU A 144 14.05 -11.48 -11.72
N TRP A 145 12.76 -11.19 -11.51
CA TRP A 145 11.81 -10.93 -12.59
C TRP A 145 11.86 -9.49 -13.08
N GLY A 146 12.29 -8.56 -12.22
CA GLY A 146 12.03 -7.15 -12.37
C GLY A 146 10.53 -6.83 -12.22
N ASP A 147 10.18 -5.56 -12.36
CA ASP A 147 8.79 -5.14 -12.41
C ASP A 147 8.50 -4.28 -13.64
N ALA A 148 7.82 -4.88 -14.61
CA ALA A 148 7.44 -4.20 -15.84
C ALA A 148 6.58 -2.95 -15.64
N VAL A 149 5.90 -2.81 -14.50
CA VAL A 149 5.11 -1.60 -14.15
C VAL A 149 6.00 -0.44 -13.70
N ASP A 150 7.21 -0.74 -13.23
CA ASP A 150 8.17 0.20 -12.68
C ASP A 150 9.40 0.45 -13.56
N ASN A 151 9.47 -0.28 -14.70
CA ASN A 151 10.46 -0.18 -15.79
C ASN A 151 11.78 -0.91 -15.51
#